data_AF-A0A8K0PBK7-F1
#
_entry.id   AF-A0A8K0PBK7-F1
#
_cell.length_a   1.000
_cell.length_b   1.000
_cell.length_c   1.000
_cell.angle_alpha   90.00
_cell.angle_beta   90.00
_cell.angle_gamma   90.00
#
_symmetry.space_group_name_H-M   'P 1'
#
loop_
_entity.id
_entity.type
_entity.pdbx_description
1 polymer ?
#
loop_
_entity_poly.entity_id
_entity_poly.type
_entity_poly.pdbx_seq_one_letter_code
_entity_poly.pdbx_strand_id
1 'polypeptide(L)'
;MDTQAVFANPVKEESTEKAPKSQLIALLDEVGRHVDILRRDLLLLEARKDTVLSTLDTIRHSDLLSQLSNEETAEVELYAERLTKLCSGMDVKITTTRDLRQEEALYEVNRGLNFYRIVSYYLKEYHLFNEILL
;
A
#
# COMPACT_ATOMS: atom_id res chain seq x y z
N MET A 1 44.10 61.59 24.56
CA MET A 1 42.85 62.16 24.05
C MET A 1 42.46 61.35 22.83
N ASP A 2 42.12 60.06 23.00
CA ASP A 2 40.87 59.55 23.58
C ASP A 2 39.70 60.05 22.72
N THR A 3 38.92 59.25 22.01
CA THR A 3 38.21 58.05 22.51
C THR A 3 37.66 57.26 21.31
N GLN A 4 37.74 55.93 21.40
CA GLN A 4 37.06 54.97 20.53
C GLN A 4 35.55 54.96 20.77
N ALA A 5 34.74 54.77 19.71
CA ALA A 5 33.42 54.14 19.80
C ALA A 5 33.12 53.52 18.42
N VAL A 6 33.42 52.24 18.19
CA VAL A 6 32.61 51.06 18.55
C VAL A 6 31.62 50.70 17.44
N PHE A 7 31.92 49.53 16.86
CA PHE A 7 31.13 48.65 16.01
C PHE A 7 29.61 48.71 16.18
N ALA A 8 28.90 48.73 15.05
CA ALA A 8 27.61 48.05 14.93
C ALA A 8 27.48 47.49 13.51
N ASN A 9 28.09 46.31 13.29
CA ASN A 9 27.53 45.33 12.37
C ASN A 9 26.09 45.07 12.86
N PRO A 10 25.03 45.08 12.02
CA PRO A 10 23.80 44.44 12.43
C PRO A 10 24.11 42.95 12.55
N VAL A 11 24.42 42.54 13.78
CA VAL A 11 24.28 41.15 14.20
C VAL A 11 22.92 40.74 13.69
N LYS A 12 22.89 39.75 12.78
CA LYS A 12 21.69 38.96 12.54
C LYS A 12 21.26 38.50 13.93
N GLU A 13 20.25 39.16 14.47
CA GLU A 13 19.45 38.60 15.55
C GLU A 13 18.79 37.36 14.95
N GLU A 14 19.55 36.26 15.00
CA GLU A 14 19.03 34.91 14.96
C GLU A 14 18.33 34.71 16.31
N SER A 15 17.24 35.45 16.49
CA SER A 15 16.40 35.40 17.66
C SER A 15 15.77 34.02 17.67
N THR A 16 16.17 33.26 18.68
CA THR A 16 15.71 31.94 19.11
C THR A 16 14.24 31.94 19.52
N GLU A 17 13.35 32.33 18.63
CA GLU A 17 11.95 31.96 18.65
C GLU A 17 11.76 31.02 17.47
N LYS A 18 11.63 29.72 17.73
CA LYS A 18 11.01 28.82 16.75
C LYS A 18 9.65 29.43 16.46
N ALA A 19 9.55 30.15 15.34
CA ALA A 19 8.34 30.85 14.93
C ALA A 19 7.15 29.89 15.12
N PRO A 20 5.99 30.35 15.61
CA PRO A 20 4.84 29.50 15.88
C PRO A 20 4.49 28.59 14.68
N LYS A 21 4.76 29.08 13.47
CA LYS A 21 4.72 28.30 12.22
C LYS A 21 5.60 27.04 12.23
N SER A 22 6.86 27.12 12.64
CA SER A 22 7.77 25.97 12.70
C SER A 22 7.32 24.92 13.72
N GLN A 23 6.74 25.35 14.84
CA GLN A 23 6.19 24.44 15.84
C GLN A 23 4.94 23.72 15.32
N LEU A 24 4.05 24.44 14.63
CA LEU A 24 2.88 23.85 13.98
C LEU A 24 3.26 22.87 12.87
N ILE A 25 4.27 23.19 12.06
CA ILE A 25 4.79 22.26 11.03
C ILE A 25 5.30 20.97 11.69
N ALA A 26 6.07 21.07 12.77
CA ALA A 26 6.57 19.88 13.47
C ALA A 26 5.43 19.00 14.05
N LEU A 27 4.34 19.61 14.52
CA LEU A 27 3.15 18.86 14.96
C LEU A 27 2.43 18.20 13.79
N LEU A 28 2.32 18.88 12.65
CA LEU A 28 1.73 18.30 11.43
C LEU A 28 2.58 17.16 10.88
N ASP A 29 3.91 17.26 10.94
CA ASP A 29 4.81 16.18 10.57
C ASP A 29 4.61 14.95 11.45
N GLU A 30 4.41 15.15 12.76
CA GLU A 30 4.10 14.04 13.69
C GLU A 30 2.76 13.38 13.37
N VAL A 31 1.73 14.18 13.09
CA VAL A 31 0.43 13.67 12.61
C VAL A 31 0.63 12.89 11.30
N GLY A 32 1.44 13.40 10.39
CA GLY A 32 1.81 12.70 9.14
C GLY A 32 2.44 11.33 9.41
N ARG A 33 3.40 11.25 10.33
CA ARG A 33 4.01 9.98 10.75
C ARG A 33 2.97 8.99 11.29
N HIS A 34 2.02 9.45 12.09
CA HIS A 34 0.94 8.60 12.59
C HIS A 34 0.03 8.11 11.47
N VAL A 35 -0.32 8.95 10.50
CA VAL A 35 -1.08 8.52 9.32
C VAL A 35 -0.32 7.45 8.54
N ASP A 36 1.00 7.59 8.37
CA ASP A 36 1.81 6.59 7.68
C ASP A 36 1.97 5.28 8.46
N ILE A 37 1.92 5.32 9.79
CA ILE A 37 1.83 4.10 10.62
C ILE A 37 0.48 3.42 10.39
N LEU A 38 -0.63 4.17 10.48
CA LEU A 38 -1.97 3.62 10.25
C LEU A 38 -2.12 3.01 8.85
N ARG A 39 -1.54 3.64 7.82
CA ARG A 39 -1.51 3.08 6.46
C ARG A 39 -0.78 1.73 6.42
N ARG A 40 0.37 1.62 7.07
CA ARG A 40 1.12 0.35 7.14
C ARG A 40 0.34 -0.71 7.91
N ASP A 41 -0.32 -0.33 9.00
CA ASP A 41 -1.13 -1.24 9.81
C ASP A 41 -2.34 -1.76 9.03
N LEU A 42 -3.02 -0.90 8.25
CA LEU A 42 -4.10 -1.36 7.36
C LEU A 42 -3.59 -2.35 6.30
N LEU A 43 -2.44 -2.06 5.65
CA LEU A 43 -1.85 -2.99 4.67
C LEU A 43 -1.51 -4.35 5.31
N LEU A 44 -0.97 -4.32 6.53
CA LEU A 44 -0.68 -5.53 7.28
C LEU A 44 -1.97 -6.29 7.64
N LEU A 45 -3.03 -5.59 8.00
CA LEU A 45 -4.32 -6.19 8.32
C LEU A 45 -4.96 -6.84 7.08
N GLU A 46 -4.86 -6.20 5.92
CA GLU A 46 -5.28 -6.75 4.64
C GLU A 46 -4.50 -8.04 4.30
N ALA A 47 -3.16 -8.02 4.39
CA ALA A 47 -2.34 -9.20 4.16
C ALA A 47 -2.64 -10.35 5.14
N ARG A 48 -2.93 -10.03 6.41
CA ARG A 48 -3.35 -11.01 7.41
C ARG A 48 -4.71 -11.63 7.07
N LYS A 49 -5.67 -10.82 6.59
CA LYS A 49 -6.96 -11.32 6.11
C LYS A 49 -6.76 -12.30 4.94
N ASP A 50 -5.93 -11.96 3.98
CA ASP A 50 -5.62 -12.83 2.83
C ASP A 50 -4.98 -14.15 3.28
N THR A 51 -4.08 -14.08 4.28
CA THR A 51 -3.48 -15.27 4.89
C THR A 51 -4.56 -16.17 5.50
N VAL A 52 -5.50 -15.61 6.26
CA VAL A 52 -6.61 -16.38 6.86
C VAL A 52 -7.47 -17.04 5.78
N LEU A 53 -7.85 -16.30 4.74
CA LEU A 53 -8.63 -16.85 3.64
C LEU A 53 -7.87 -17.97 2.90
N SER A 54 -6.58 -17.79 2.65
CA SER A 54 -5.72 -18.82 2.04
C SER A 54 -5.61 -20.08 2.92
N THR A 55 -5.52 -19.93 4.25
CA THR A 55 -5.52 -21.09 5.15
C THR A 55 -6.87 -21.82 5.15
N LEU A 56 -7.99 -21.08 5.11
CA LEU A 56 -9.32 -21.68 5.00
C LEU A 56 -9.47 -22.45 3.69
N ASP A 57 -9.01 -21.89 2.58
CA ASP A 57 -9.00 -22.60 1.31
C ASP A 57 -8.11 -23.84 1.36
N THR A 58 -6.95 -23.78 2.01
CA THR A 58 -6.08 -24.95 2.19
C THR A 58 -6.78 -26.06 2.97
N ILE A 59 -7.52 -25.72 4.03
CA ILE A 59 -8.30 -26.68 4.80
C ILE A 59 -9.41 -27.30 3.95
N ARG A 60 -10.10 -26.50 3.14
CA ARG A 60 -11.19 -26.97 2.25
C ARG A 60 -10.74 -27.90 1.14
N HIS A 61 -9.47 -27.81 0.72
CA HIS A 61 -8.88 -28.68 -0.29
C HIS A 61 -7.93 -29.72 0.31
N SER A 62 -7.98 -29.90 1.64
CA SER A 62 -7.12 -30.84 2.34
C SER A 62 -7.58 -32.27 2.13
N ASP A 63 -6.63 -33.17 1.86
CA ASP A 63 -6.86 -34.62 1.80
C ASP A 63 -7.40 -35.18 3.13
N LEU A 64 -7.26 -34.45 4.24
CA LEU A 64 -7.82 -34.83 5.53
C LEU A 64 -9.36 -34.92 5.48
N LEU A 65 -10.02 -34.11 4.64
CA LEU A 65 -11.47 -34.20 4.47
C LEU A 65 -11.91 -35.53 3.85
N SER A 66 -11.06 -36.17 3.04
CA SER A 66 -11.35 -37.48 2.45
C SER A 66 -11.37 -38.62 3.48
N GLN A 67 -10.84 -38.37 4.68
CA GLN A 67 -10.78 -39.33 5.78
C GLN A 67 -11.99 -39.21 6.72
N LEU A 68 -12.82 -38.16 6.55
CA LEU A 68 -13.99 -37.90 7.36
C LEU A 68 -15.23 -38.58 6.76
N SER A 69 -16.23 -38.82 7.60
CA SER A 69 -17.56 -39.18 7.12
C SER A 69 -18.21 -38.00 6.38
N ASN A 70 -19.26 -38.30 5.60
CA ASN A 70 -20.02 -37.26 4.88
C ASN A 70 -20.62 -36.22 5.84
N GLU A 71 -21.04 -36.65 7.04
CA GLU A 71 -21.65 -35.76 8.03
C GLU A 71 -20.61 -34.82 8.68
N GLU A 72 -19.45 -35.36 9.06
CA GLU A 72 -18.32 -34.57 9.58
C GLU A 72 -17.77 -33.60 8.53
N THR A 73 -17.69 -34.04 7.27
CA THR A 73 -17.23 -33.19 6.16
C THR A 73 -18.17 -32.00 5.96
N ALA A 74 -19.49 -32.25 5.97
CA ALA A 74 -20.49 -31.19 5.84
C ALA A 74 -20.43 -30.19 7.01
N GLU A 75 -20.18 -30.66 8.24
CA GLU A 75 -20.00 -29.80 9.40
C GLU A 75 -18.76 -28.90 9.27
N VAL A 76 -17.63 -29.47 8.84
CA VAL A 76 -16.38 -28.72 8.60
C VAL A 76 -16.55 -27.71 7.47
N GLU A 77 -17.21 -28.07 6.37
CA GLU A 77 -17.49 -27.15 5.26
C GLU A 77 -18.37 -25.97 5.70
N LEU A 78 -19.44 -26.25 6.46
CA LEU A 78 -20.32 -25.21 6.99
C LEU A 78 -19.56 -24.25 7.92
N TYR A 79 -18.69 -24.79 8.76
CA TYR A 79 -17.86 -23.98 9.66
C TYR A 79 -16.85 -23.13 8.89
N ALA A 80 -16.17 -23.70 7.89
CA ALA A 80 -15.25 -22.98 7.02
C ALA A 80 -15.97 -21.87 6.25
N GLU A 81 -17.15 -22.15 5.68
CA GLU A 81 -17.96 -21.15 4.97
C GLU A 81 -18.36 -19.99 5.89
N ARG A 82 -18.75 -20.28 7.12
CA ARG A 82 -19.06 -19.26 8.13
C ARG A 82 -17.85 -18.35 8.39
N LEU A 83 -16.65 -18.93 8.55
CA LEU A 83 -15.42 -18.16 8.77
C LEU A 83 -15.05 -17.32 7.54
N THR A 84 -15.22 -17.86 6.33
CA THR A 84 -15.01 -17.12 5.08
C THR A 84 -15.96 -15.94 4.97
N LYS A 85 -17.24 -16.09 5.33
CA LYS A 85 -18.22 -15.00 5.35
C LYS A 85 -17.85 -13.91 6.34
N LEU A 86 -17.43 -14.29 7.55
CA LEU A 86 -16.97 -13.34 8.57
C LEU A 86 -15.75 -12.54 8.09
N CYS A 87 -14.75 -13.23 7.52
CA CYS A 87 -13.56 -12.56 6.99
C CYS A 87 -13.89 -11.66 5.79
N SER A 88 -14.78 -12.11 4.90
CA SER A 88 -15.21 -11.34 3.73
C SER A 88 -15.95 -10.06 4.11
N GLY A 89 -16.69 -10.08 5.22
CA GLY A 89 -17.40 -8.92 5.76
C GLY A 89 -16.50 -7.83 6.35
N MET A 90 -15.22 -8.12 6.60
CA MET A 90 -14.24 -7.14 7.07
C MET A 90 -13.65 -6.39 5.87
N ASP A 91 -14.06 -5.15 5.65
CA ASP A 91 -13.58 -4.30 4.56
C ASP A 91 -12.39 -3.45 5.04
N VAL A 92 -11.21 -3.69 4.48
CA VAL A 92 -9.98 -2.91 4.76
C VAL A 92 -9.63 -2.16 3.48
N LYS A 93 -9.85 -0.84 3.47
CA LYS A 93 -9.63 0.00 2.28
C LYS A 93 -8.63 1.11 2.58
N ILE A 94 -7.61 1.20 1.74
CA ILE A 94 -6.70 2.36 1.68
C ILE A 94 -6.89 3.06 0.35
N THR A 95 -7.53 4.22 0.37
CA THR A 95 -7.60 5.08 -0.82
C THR A 95 -6.40 6.01 -0.83
N THR A 96 -5.57 5.91 -1.86
CA THR A 96 -4.51 6.90 -2.10
C THR A 96 -5.11 8.05 -2.91
N THR A 97 -5.23 9.22 -2.28
CA THR A 97 -5.56 10.46 -3.00
C THR A 97 -4.35 10.84 -3.86
N ARG A 98 -4.53 10.84 -5.19
CA ARG A 98 -3.51 11.25 -6.16
C ARG A 98 -3.79 12.66 -6.62
N ASP A 99 -2.74 13.42 -6.89
CA ASP A 99 -2.87 14.67 -7.64
C ASP A 99 -2.99 14.40 -9.14
N LEU A 100 -3.37 15.43 -9.91
CA LEU A 100 -3.56 15.33 -11.36
C LEU A 100 -2.30 14.82 -12.09
N ARG A 101 -1.11 15.25 -11.67
CA ARG A 101 0.15 14.84 -12.30
C ARG A 101 0.49 13.39 -12.01
N GLN A 102 0.22 12.93 -10.79
CA GLN A 102 0.37 11.54 -10.39
C GLN A 102 -0.61 10.63 -11.14
N GLU A 103 -1.82 11.11 -11.42
CA GLU A 103 -2.83 10.39 -12.18
C GLU A 103 -2.48 10.30 -13.67
N GLU A 104 -2.01 11.39 -14.28
CA GLU A 104 -1.49 11.42 -15.66
C GLU A 104 -0.28 10.48 -15.82
N ALA A 105 0.67 10.53 -14.89
CA ALA A 105 1.84 9.64 -14.91
C ALA A 105 1.44 8.17 -14.79
N LEU A 106 0.49 7.86 -13.90
CA LEU A 106 -0.04 6.50 -13.74
C LEU A 106 -0.75 6.02 -15.01
N TYR A 107 -1.51 6.90 -15.66
CA TYR A 107 -2.19 6.60 -16.91
C TYR A 107 -1.20 6.21 -18.01
N GLU A 108 -0.13 6.99 -18.21
CA GLU A 108 0.87 6.69 -19.24
C GLU A 108 1.61 5.37 -19.00
N VAL A 109 1.96 5.08 -17.75
CA VAL A 109 2.61 3.80 -17.38
C VAL A 109 1.66 2.62 -17.67
N ASN A 110 0.40 2.72 -17.24
CA ASN A 110 -0.58 1.66 -17.46
C ASN A 110 -0.89 1.48 -18.95
N ARG A 111 -0.95 2.57 -19.72
CA ARG A 111 -1.12 2.53 -21.16
C ARG A 111 0.04 1.79 -21.84
N GLY A 112 1.28 2.09 -21.46
CA GLY A 112 2.46 1.39 -21.95
C GLY A 112 2.41 -0.11 -21.62
N LEU A 113 2.17 -0.46 -20.35
CA LEU A 113 2.09 -1.86 -19.91
C LEU A 113 0.98 -2.63 -20.63
N ASN A 114 -0.19 -2.02 -20.82
CA ASN A 114 -1.29 -2.61 -21.55
C ASN A 114 -0.94 -2.81 -23.03
N PHE A 115 -0.31 -1.83 -23.67
CA PHE A 115 0.17 -1.97 -25.04
C PHE A 115 1.15 -3.14 -25.18
N TYR A 116 2.17 -3.23 -24.31
CA TYR A 116 3.10 -4.36 -24.30
C TYR A 116 2.39 -5.70 -24.09
N ARG A 117 1.41 -5.76 -23.18
CA ARG A 117 0.65 -6.97 -22.91
C ARG A 117 -0.17 -7.42 -24.13
N ILE A 118 -0.82 -6.47 -24.81
CA ILE A 118 -1.57 -6.71 -26.04
C ILE A 118 -0.64 -7.20 -27.15
N VAL A 119 0.45 -6.49 -27.41
CA VAL A 119 1.43 -6.87 -28.43
C VAL A 119 2.05 -8.23 -28.13
N SER A 120 2.41 -8.49 -26.87
CA SER A 120 2.94 -9.79 -26.42
C SER A 120 1.95 -10.93 -26.64
N TYR A 121 0.66 -10.70 -26.38
CA TYR A 121 -0.39 -11.68 -26.66
C TYR A 121 -0.46 -12.01 -28.16
N TYR A 122 -0.54 -10.99 -29.02
CA TYR A 122 -0.58 -11.20 -30.46
C TYR A 122 0.69 -11.86 -30.99
N LEU A 123 1.87 -11.43 -30.56
CA LEU A 123 3.14 -12.04 -31.01
C LEU A 123 3.28 -13.51 -30.59
N LYS A 124 2.74 -13.89 -29.43
CA LYS A 124 2.66 -15.30 -29.02
C LYS A 124 1.67 -16.10 -29.86
N GLU A 125 0.49 -15.53 -30.14
CA GLU A 125 -0.53 -16.16 -30.98
C GLU A 125 -0.04 -16.41 -32.41
N TYR A 126 0.81 -15.52 -32.94
CA TYR A 126 1.38 -15.66 -34.28
C TYR A 126 2.75 -16.35 -34.32
N HIS A 127 3.32 -16.83 -33.20
CA HIS A 127 4.70 -17.37 -33.12
C HIS A 127 5.81 -16.43 -33.65
N LEU A 128 5.50 -15.13 -33.85
CA LEU A 128 6.42 -14.13 -34.41
C LEU A 128 7.45 -13.59 -33.39
N PHE A 129 7.38 -14.01 -32.12
CA PHE A 129 8.26 -13.47 -31.07
C PHE A 129 9.75 -13.72 -31.35
N ASN A 130 10.11 -14.79 -32.07
CA ASN A 130 11.49 -15.12 -32.39
C ASN A 130 12.04 -14.37 -33.63
N GLU A 131 11.20 -13.77 -34.47
CA GLU A 131 11.65 -13.05 -35.68
C GLU A 131 11.95 -11.56 -35.43
N ILE A 132 11.44 -10.98 -34.34
CA ILE A 132 11.60 -9.53 -34.05
C ILE A 132 12.80 -9.23 -33.14
N LEU A 133 13.39 -10.26 -32.51
CA LEU A 133 14.49 -10.15 -31.55
C LEU A 133 15.85 -10.60 -32.11
N LEU A 134 15.97 -10.71 -33.44
CA LEU A 134 17.18 -11.05 -34.20
C LEU A 134 17.53 -9.90 -35.16
#